data_AF-A0A2S7K122-F1
#
_entry.id   AF-A0A2S7K122-F1
#
_cell.length_a   1.000
_cell.length_b   1.000
_cell.length_c   1.000
_cell.angle_alpha   90.00
_cell.angle_beta   90.00
_cell.angle_gamma   90.00
#
_symmetry.space_group_name_H-M   'P 1'
#
loop_
_entity.id
_entity.type
_entity.pdbx_description
1 polymer ?
#
loop_
_entity_poly.entity_id
_entity_poly.type
_entity_poly.pdbx_seq_one_letter_code
_entity_poly.pdbx_strand_id
1 'polypeptide(L)'
;MSYAVTETETYTTTDIATVVRRFTADIVMIAQSSRAITEAKARDYAHDVELLAKEGYLKKVDLTLLSADVEVRACQYIVNTAANDLTMVRPGGVMWPQVENAYLRIVISYTSDYDDAARERMKKKFKVGWSPTNADTSHVGLSRTGGRDYASNGWGLQRQDYAA
;
A
#
# COMPACT_ATOMS: atom_id res chain seq x y z
N MET A 1 30.30 13.86 -16.42
CA MET A 1 30.62 13.23 -15.13
C MET A 1 29.34 13.20 -14.33
N SER A 2 28.60 12.09 -14.35
CA SER A 2 27.41 11.88 -13.53
C SER A 2 27.87 11.28 -12.20
N TYR A 3 27.73 12.03 -11.11
CA TYR A 3 27.97 11.53 -9.77
C TYR A 3 26.82 10.57 -9.42
N ALA A 4 27.13 9.29 -9.21
CA ALA A 4 26.21 8.40 -8.53
C ALA A 4 26.16 8.84 -7.07
N VAL A 5 25.04 9.46 -6.65
CA VAL A 5 24.76 9.67 -5.24
C VAL A 5 24.43 8.30 -4.68
N THR A 6 25.34 7.73 -3.90
CA THR A 6 25.02 6.58 -3.05
C THR A 6 24.13 7.12 -1.93
N GLU A 7 22.80 7.03 -2.10
CA GLU A 7 21.89 7.16 -0.97
C GLU A 7 22.15 5.94 -0.07
N THR A 8 22.83 6.17 1.06
CA THR A 8 23.00 5.13 2.07
C THR A 8 21.62 4.89 2.69
N GLU A 9 20.97 3.78 2.35
CA GLU A 9 19.75 3.38 3.04
C GLU A 9 20.07 3.14 4.53
N THR A 10 19.54 3.99 5.41
CA THR A 10 19.78 3.90 6.86
C THR A 10 18.83 2.92 7.55
N TYR A 11 17.86 2.38 6.83
CA TYR A 11 16.81 1.50 7.33
C TYR A 11 17.09 0.02 7.04
N THR A 12 16.49 -0.84 7.85
CA THR A 12 16.61 -2.30 7.74
C THR A 12 15.31 -2.95 7.25
N THR A 13 15.36 -4.23 6.86
CA THR A 13 14.14 -5.01 6.58
C THR A 13 13.22 -5.15 7.81
N THR A 14 13.76 -4.98 9.02
CA THR A 14 12.99 -4.93 10.27
C THR A 14 12.22 -3.62 10.40
N ASP A 15 12.82 -2.51 9.99
CA ASP A 15 12.15 -1.20 9.93
C ASP A 15 10.98 -1.24 8.94
N ILE A 16 11.22 -1.78 7.74
CA ILE A 16 10.20 -2.01 6.73
C ILE A 16 9.07 -2.88 7.28
N ALA A 17 9.39 -4.03 7.91
CA ALA A 17 8.38 -4.90 8.50
C ALA A 17 7.57 -4.19 9.61
N THR A 18 8.22 -3.32 10.40
CA THR A 18 7.56 -2.54 11.45
C THR A 18 6.53 -1.56 10.88
N VAL A 19 6.86 -0.90 9.78
CA VAL A 19 5.95 0.00 9.07
C VAL A 19 4.84 -0.79 8.36
N VAL A 20 5.18 -1.85 7.64
CA VAL A 20 4.19 -2.67 6.90
C VAL A 20 3.18 -3.33 7.83
N ARG A 21 3.54 -3.65 9.08
CA ARG A 21 2.56 -4.10 10.10
C ARG A 21 1.40 -3.10 10.31
N ARG A 22 1.62 -1.79 10.09
CA ARG A 22 0.56 -0.76 10.16
C ARG A 22 -0.36 -0.83 8.96
N PHE A 23 0.20 -0.97 7.75
CA PHE A 23 -0.57 -1.26 6.54
C PHE A 23 -1.40 -2.55 6.70
N THR A 24 -0.81 -3.62 7.24
CA THR A 24 -1.50 -4.88 7.52
C THR A 24 -2.68 -4.70 8.46
N ALA A 25 -2.51 -3.92 9.54
CA ALA A 25 -3.58 -3.63 10.48
C ALA A 25 -4.73 -2.85 9.79
N ASP A 26 -4.38 -1.86 8.95
CA ASP A 26 -5.36 -1.08 8.21
C ASP A 26 -6.17 -1.93 7.21
N ILE A 27 -5.51 -2.73 6.36
CA ILE A 27 -6.22 -3.56 5.37
C ILE A 27 -7.07 -4.66 6.02
N VAL A 28 -6.63 -5.21 7.16
CA VAL A 28 -7.46 -6.12 7.96
C VAL A 28 -8.68 -5.42 8.54
N MET A 29 -8.51 -4.20 9.07
CA MET A 29 -9.64 -3.42 9.59
C MET A 29 -10.63 -3.03 8.48
N ILE A 30 -10.15 -2.70 7.29
CA ILE A 30 -10.97 -2.47 6.09
C ILE A 30 -11.74 -3.74 5.72
N ALA A 31 -11.08 -4.90 5.70
CA ALA A 31 -11.72 -6.18 5.40
C ALA A 31 -12.83 -6.51 6.42
N GLN A 32 -12.57 -6.31 7.71
CA GLN A 32 -13.53 -6.58 8.78
C GLN A 32 -14.75 -5.63 8.74
N SER A 33 -14.52 -4.34 8.45
CA SER A 33 -15.58 -3.32 8.46
C SER A 33 -16.42 -3.30 7.18
N SER A 34 -15.78 -3.27 6.00
CA SER A 34 -16.47 -3.23 4.71
C SER A 34 -17.03 -4.58 4.26
N ARG A 35 -16.44 -5.68 4.76
CA ARG A 35 -16.71 -7.07 4.31
C ARG A 35 -16.48 -7.33 2.82
N ALA A 36 -15.79 -6.43 2.11
CA ALA A 36 -15.51 -6.55 0.68
C ALA A 36 -14.50 -7.66 0.35
N ILE A 37 -13.64 -8.03 1.30
CA ILE A 37 -12.74 -9.19 1.24
C ILE A 37 -12.65 -9.85 2.63
N THR A 38 -12.13 -11.07 2.68
CA THR A 38 -11.85 -11.75 3.96
C THR A 38 -10.56 -11.23 4.60
N GLU A 39 -10.43 -11.40 5.92
CA GLU A 39 -9.18 -11.09 6.63
C GLU A 39 -8.00 -11.92 6.11
N ALA A 40 -8.21 -13.21 5.80
CA ALA A 40 -7.16 -14.05 5.22
C ALA A 40 -6.64 -13.47 3.90
N LYS A 41 -7.55 -13.03 3.02
CA LYS A 41 -7.18 -12.40 1.75
C LYS A 41 -6.45 -11.06 1.97
N ALA A 42 -6.89 -10.26 2.95
CA ALA A 42 -6.20 -9.03 3.34
C ALA A 42 -4.75 -9.29 3.79
N ARG A 43 -4.52 -10.38 4.54
CA ARG A 43 -3.18 -10.79 4.96
C ARG A 43 -2.32 -11.31 3.80
N ASP A 44 -2.92 -11.96 2.80
CA ASP A 44 -2.20 -12.37 1.59
C ASP A 44 -1.76 -11.15 0.78
N TYR A 45 -2.61 -10.12 0.65
CA TYR A 45 -2.22 -8.84 0.04
C TYR A 45 -1.08 -8.18 0.83
N ALA A 46 -1.19 -8.11 2.15
CA ALA A 46 -0.18 -7.50 2.99
C ALA A 46 1.18 -8.22 2.92
N HIS A 47 1.15 -9.55 2.83
CA HIS A 47 2.36 -10.36 2.63
C HIS A 47 3.11 -9.96 1.35
N ASP A 48 2.39 -9.86 0.22
CA ASP A 48 3.02 -9.53 -1.06
C ASP A 48 3.55 -8.08 -1.08
N VAL A 49 2.82 -7.15 -0.44
CA VAL A 49 3.27 -5.77 -0.23
C VAL A 49 4.55 -5.73 0.62
N GLU A 50 4.64 -6.50 1.70
CA GLU A 50 5.84 -6.58 2.54
C GLU A 50 7.05 -7.11 1.75
N LEU A 51 6.84 -8.15 0.94
CA LEU A 51 7.89 -8.71 0.10
C LEU A 51 8.43 -7.70 -0.92
N LEU A 52 7.53 -6.99 -1.61
CA LEU A 52 7.91 -5.94 -2.56
C LEU A 52 8.63 -4.78 -1.87
N ALA A 53 8.17 -4.37 -0.68
CA ALA A 53 8.81 -3.31 0.09
C ALA A 53 10.24 -3.67 0.51
N LYS A 54 10.45 -4.89 1.00
CA LYS A 54 11.78 -5.37 1.45
C LYS A 54 12.81 -5.47 0.33
N GLU A 55 12.36 -5.70 -0.89
CA GLU A 55 13.23 -5.80 -2.07
C GLU A 55 13.39 -4.44 -2.78
N GLY A 56 12.83 -3.35 -2.25
CA GLY A 56 12.90 -2.00 -2.85
C GLY A 56 12.01 -1.80 -4.07
N TYR A 57 11.07 -2.71 -4.32
CA TYR A 57 10.23 -2.72 -5.53
C TYR A 57 8.91 -1.96 -5.37
N LEU A 58 8.52 -1.62 -4.14
CA LEU A 58 7.26 -0.95 -3.87
C LEU A 58 7.40 0.57 -3.98
N LYS A 59 6.53 1.20 -4.77
CA LYS A 59 6.39 2.67 -4.84
C LYS A 59 5.11 3.17 -4.17
N LYS A 60 3.99 2.51 -4.46
CA LYS A 60 2.67 2.88 -3.93
C LYS A 60 1.76 1.66 -3.83
N VAL A 61 0.92 1.61 -2.82
CA VAL A 61 -0.27 0.73 -2.78
C VAL A 61 -1.52 1.60 -2.76
N ASP A 62 -2.45 1.31 -3.66
CA ASP A 62 -3.78 1.91 -3.71
C ASP A 62 -4.81 0.88 -3.27
N LEU A 63 -5.66 1.25 -2.32
CA LEU A 63 -6.83 0.48 -1.92
C LEU A 63 -8.06 1.29 -2.31
N THR A 64 -8.94 0.74 -3.15
CA THR A 64 -10.21 1.36 -3.52
C THR A 64 -11.37 0.44 -3.13
N LEU A 65 -12.33 0.94 -2.35
CA LEU A 65 -13.63 0.31 -2.18
C LEU A 65 -14.55 0.78 -3.29
N LEU A 66 -15.01 -0.15 -4.13
CA LEU A 66 -15.97 0.12 -5.18
C LEU A 66 -17.32 -0.53 -4.87
N SER A 67 -18.39 0.12 -5.29
CA SER A 67 -19.76 -0.39 -5.29
C SER A 67 -20.33 -0.22 -6.68
N ALA A 68 -20.63 -1.30 -7.38
CA ALA A 68 -21.06 -1.27 -8.78
C ALA A 68 -20.14 -0.36 -9.65
N ASP A 69 -18.82 -0.54 -9.49
CA ASP A 69 -17.75 0.21 -10.18
C ASP A 69 -17.65 1.71 -9.87
N VAL A 70 -18.40 2.21 -8.88
CA VAL A 70 -18.28 3.58 -8.36
C VAL A 70 -17.41 3.58 -7.11
N GLU A 71 -16.44 4.49 -7.03
CA GLU A 71 -15.57 4.63 -5.86
C GLU A 71 -16.35 5.18 -4.65
N VAL A 72 -16.21 4.53 -3.50
CA VAL A 72 -16.89 4.91 -2.24
C VAL A 72 -15.89 5.46 -1.21
N ARG A 73 -14.74 4.79 -1.11
CA ARG A 73 -13.61 5.15 -0.26
C ARG A 73 -12.32 4.70 -0.93
N ALA A 74 -11.24 5.42 -0.68
CA ALA A 74 -9.93 4.95 -1.07
C ALA A 74 -8.84 5.38 -0.09
N CYS A 75 -7.73 4.63 -0.10
CA CYS A 75 -6.50 4.99 0.59
C CYS A 75 -5.31 4.74 -0.33
N GLN A 76 -4.37 5.69 -0.35
CA GLN A 76 -3.08 5.52 -1.00
C GLN A 76 -1.98 5.46 0.03
N TYR A 77 -1.07 4.49 -0.09
CA TYR A 77 0.13 4.35 0.74
C TYR A 77 1.33 4.57 -0.16
N ILE A 78 1.99 5.71 -0.02
CA ILE A 78 3.13 6.11 -0.84
C ILE A 78 4.40 5.83 -0.05
N VAL A 79 5.35 5.10 -0.64
CA VAL A 79 6.65 4.83 -0.01
C VAL A 79 7.45 6.11 0.04
N ASN A 80 8.04 6.38 1.21
CA ASN A 80 8.96 7.49 1.44
C ASN A 80 10.23 6.93 2.12
N THR A 81 11.36 7.04 1.41
CA THR A 81 12.70 6.58 1.86
C THR A 81 13.54 7.70 2.46
N ALA A 82 13.01 8.92 2.50
CA ALA A 82 13.58 10.08 3.17
C ALA A 82 12.70 10.46 4.38
N ALA A 83 12.23 9.46 5.13
CA ALA A 83 11.18 9.59 6.14
C ALA A 83 11.60 10.37 7.42
N ASN A 84 12.60 11.25 7.33
CA ASN A 84 13.09 12.05 8.45
C ASN A 84 12.01 12.98 9.02
N ASP A 85 10.99 13.32 8.23
CA ASP A 85 9.85 14.15 8.63
C ASP A 85 8.58 13.35 8.96
N LEU A 86 8.59 12.02 8.80
CA LEU A 86 7.43 11.18 9.07
C LEU A 86 7.42 10.72 10.53
N THR A 87 6.23 10.78 11.14
CA THR A 87 6.01 10.28 12.50
C THR A 87 5.22 8.99 12.46
N MET A 88 5.64 7.99 13.25
CA MET A 88 4.88 6.75 13.41
C MET A 88 3.58 7.01 14.15
N VAL A 89 2.45 7.01 13.44
CA VAL A 89 1.12 7.11 14.05
C VAL A 89 0.53 5.71 14.24
N ARG A 90 -0.34 5.54 15.24
CA ARG A 90 -1.12 4.30 15.42
C ARG A 90 -1.95 4.03 14.15
N PRO A 91 -2.19 2.76 13.77
CA PRO A 91 -3.09 2.44 12.66
C PRO A 91 -4.53 2.80 13.03
N GLY A 92 -5.41 3.01 12.04
CA GLY A 92 -6.79 3.44 12.30
C GLY A 92 -7.36 4.43 11.28
N GLY A 93 -8.60 4.86 11.49
CA GLY A 93 -9.28 5.81 10.58
C GLY A 93 -9.73 5.20 9.25
N VAL A 94 -9.73 3.87 9.13
CA VAL A 94 -10.14 3.13 7.93
C VAL A 94 -11.28 2.15 8.22
N MET A 95 -12.20 2.53 9.11
CA MET A 95 -13.48 1.84 9.28
C MET A 95 -14.37 2.18 8.09
N TRP A 96 -14.27 1.40 7.04
CA TRP A 96 -14.98 1.65 5.79
C TRP A 96 -16.40 1.11 5.85
N PRO A 97 -17.37 1.77 5.18
CA PRO A 97 -18.76 1.36 5.22
C PRO A 97 -18.94 0.00 4.54
N GLN A 98 -19.87 -0.79 5.08
CA GLN A 98 -20.41 -1.93 4.35
C GLN A 98 -21.48 -1.42 3.38
N VAL A 99 -21.25 -1.61 2.09
CA VAL A 99 -22.16 -1.20 1.01
C VAL A 99 -22.51 -2.42 0.13
N GLU A 100 -23.66 -2.38 -0.54
CA GLU A 100 -24.08 -3.48 -1.41
C GLU A 100 -23.18 -3.60 -2.65
N ASN A 101 -23.01 -4.82 -3.15
CA ASN A 101 -22.19 -5.10 -4.34
C ASN A 101 -20.76 -4.52 -4.26
N ALA A 102 -20.21 -4.49 -3.04
CA ALA A 102 -18.90 -3.96 -2.78
C ALA A 102 -17.80 -4.95 -3.18
N TYR A 103 -16.70 -4.44 -3.74
CA TYR A 103 -15.45 -5.17 -3.84
C TYR A 103 -14.25 -4.27 -3.56
N LEU A 104 -13.16 -4.87 -3.09
CA LEU A 104 -11.92 -4.16 -2.82
C LEU A 104 -10.97 -4.35 -4.02
N ARG A 105 -10.58 -3.24 -4.65
CA ARG A 105 -9.51 -3.20 -5.64
C ARG A 105 -8.21 -2.79 -4.96
N ILE A 106 -7.15 -3.53 -5.24
CA ILE A 106 -5.80 -3.21 -4.78
C ILE A 106 -4.92 -3.02 -5.99
N VAL A 107 -4.26 -1.87 -6.13
CA VAL A 107 -3.32 -1.59 -7.22
C VAL A 107 -1.96 -1.30 -6.62
N ILE A 108 -0.94 -2.00 -7.10
CA ILE A 108 0.45 -1.76 -6.71
C ILE A 108 1.16 -1.00 -7.83
N SER A 109 1.81 0.10 -7.48
CA SER A 109 2.78 0.78 -8.33
C SER A 109 4.18 0.42 -7.88
N TYR A 110 5.06 0.13 -8.85
CA TYR A 110 6.42 -0.32 -8.60
C TYR A 110 7.44 0.80 -8.81
N THR A 111 8.64 0.61 -8.25
CA THR A 111 9.83 1.39 -8.61
C THR A 111 10.37 0.92 -9.97
N SER A 112 11.33 1.66 -10.54
CA SER A 112 12.03 1.25 -11.76
C SER A 112 12.81 -0.05 -11.62
N ASP A 113 13.16 -0.42 -10.38
CA ASP A 113 14.01 -1.58 -10.08
C ASP A 113 13.24 -2.89 -10.16
N TYR A 114 11.91 -2.83 -10.22
CA TYR A 114 11.05 -3.99 -10.48
C TYR A 114 10.97 -4.30 -11.99
N ASP A 115 12.09 -4.73 -12.55
CA ASP A 115 12.22 -5.14 -13.95
C ASP A 115 11.66 -6.56 -14.22
N ASP A 116 11.80 -7.06 -15.46
CA ASP A 116 11.32 -8.38 -15.85
C ASP A 116 12.00 -9.51 -15.07
N ALA A 117 13.29 -9.36 -14.78
CA ALA A 117 14.02 -10.37 -14.02
C ALA A 117 13.54 -10.41 -12.56
N ALA A 118 13.30 -9.24 -11.95
CA ALA A 118 12.71 -9.12 -10.63
C ALA A 118 11.30 -9.71 -10.59
N ARG A 119 10.46 -9.43 -11.60
CA ARG A 119 9.12 -10.03 -11.74
C ARG A 119 9.17 -11.55 -11.71
N GLU A 120 10.03 -12.17 -12.51
CA GLU A 120 10.13 -13.63 -12.58
C GLU A 120 10.66 -14.24 -11.26
N ARG A 121 11.62 -13.59 -10.60
CA ARG A 121 12.10 -14.02 -9.27
C ARG A 121 11.00 -13.94 -8.20
N MET A 122 10.16 -12.91 -8.24
CA MET A 122 9.15 -12.66 -7.21
C MET A 122 7.85 -13.44 -7.41
N LYS A 123 7.51 -13.78 -8.66
CA LYS A 123 6.23 -14.44 -9.03
C LYS A 123 5.89 -15.67 -8.17
N LYS A 124 6.87 -16.51 -7.86
CA LYS A 124 6.67 -17.74 -7.06
C LYS A 124 6.53 -17.48 -5.56
N LYS A 125 6.92 -16.29 -5.09
CA LYS A 125 6.83 -15.89 -3.67
C LYS A 125 5.48 -15.27 -3.34
N PHE A 126 4.76 -14.75 -4.33
CA PHE A 126 3.47 -14.10 -4.12
C PHE A 126 2.36 -15.08 -3.80
N LYS A 127 1.48 -14.66 -2.89
CA LYS A 127 0.24 -15.36 -2.57
C LYS A 127 -0.92 -14.94 -3.45
N VAL A 128 -0.82 -13.77 -4.08
CA VAL A 128 -1.84 -13.21 -4.96
C VAL A 128 -1.38 -13.28 -6.42
N GLY A 129 -2.28 -13.73 -7.30
CA GLY A 129 -2.09 -13.66 -8.74
C GLY A 129 -2.31 -12.23 -9.26
N TRP A 130 -1.26 -11.41 -9.22
CA TRP A 130 -1.29 -10.04 -9.72
C TRP A 130 -1.33 -10.00 -11.25
N SER A 131 -2.15 -9.11 -11.81
CA SER A 131 -2.20 -8.82 -13.25
C SER A 131 -2.03 -7.33 -13.49
N PRO A 132 -1.50 -6.92 -14.66
CA PRO A 132 -1.47 -5.51 -15.06
C PRO A 132 -2.87 -4.91 -15.09
N THR A 133 -2.96 -3.61 -14.85
CA THR A 133 -4.22 -2.86 -14.90
C THR A 133 -3.97 -1.42 -15.38
N ASN A 134 -4.98 -0.84 -16.00
CA ASN A 134 -5.02 0.58 -16.39
C ASN A 134 -6.00 1.38 -15.51
N ALA A 135 -6.41 0.83 -14.36
CA ALA A 135 -7.29 1.52 -13.42
C ALA A 135 -6.68 2.86 -12.99
N ASP A 136 -7.45 3.94 -13.15
CA ASP A 136 -7.05 5.23 -12.61
C ASP A 136 -7.14 5.19 -11.07
N THR A 137 -6.08 5.67 -10.43
CA THR A 137 -5.95 5.76 -8.97
C THR A 137 -5.80 7.22 -8.52
N SER A 138 -6.13 8.18 -9.37
CA SER A 138 -6.12 9.60 -9.00
C SER A 138 -7.24 9.96 -8.01
N HIS A 139 -8.30 9.15 -7.95
CA HIS A 139 -9.51 9.36 -7.17
C HIS A 139 -10.16 10.74 -7.39
N VAL A 140 -10.18 11.24 -8.63
CA VAL A 140 -10.77 12.55 -8.98
C VAL A 140 -12.23 12.70 -8.50
N GLY A 141 -12.98 11.59 -8.40
CA GLY A 141 -14.36 11.58 -7.91
C GLY A 141 -14.51 11.65 -6.38
N LEU A 142 -13.41 11.62 -5.62
CA LEU A 142 -13.40 11.67 -4.16
C LEU A 142 -12.60 12.89 -3.67
N SER A 143 -12.93 13.37 -2.47
CA SER A 143 -12.15 14.39 -1.78
C SER A 143 -11.10 13.77 -0.88
N ARG A 144 -9.89 14.34 -0.84
CA ARG A 144 -8.90 13.99 0.17
C ARG A 144 -9.40 14.46 1.54
N THR A 145 -9.57 13.52 2.47
CA THR A 145 -10.15 13.79 3.79
C THR A 145 -9.16 13.65 4.94
N GLY A 146 -7.98 13.08 4.67
CA GLY A 146 -6.95 12.94 5.68
C GLY A 146 -5.77 12.11 5.22
N GLY A 147 -5.08 11.55 6.22
CA GLY A 147 -3.91 10.72 6.02
C GLY A 147 -3.26 10.32 7.33
N ARG A 148 -2.31 9.40 7.24
CA ARG A 148 -1.47 8.96 8.37
C ARG A 148 -0.09 8.63 7.87
N ASP A 149 0.91 8.94 8.68
CA ASP A 149 2.28 8.53 8.39
C ASP A 149 2.66 7.33 9.26
N TYR A 150 3.38 6.39 8.66
CA TYR A 150 3.97 5.25 9.33
C TYR A 150 5.45 5.23 8.97
N ALA A 151 6.35 5.38 9.95
CA ALA A 151 7.78 5.44 9.66
C ALA A 151 8.65 4.78 10.72
N SER A 152 9.75 4.19 10.29
CA SER A 152 10.81 3.63 11.13
C SER A 152 12.15 3.89 10.48
N ASN A 153 13.01 4.63 11.18
CA ASN A 153 14.43 4.82 10.83
C ASN A 153 14.71 5.23 9.37
N GLY A 154 13.95 6.18 8.83
CA GLY A 154 14.14 6.72 7.46
C GLY A 154 13.29 6.04 6.39
N TRP A 155 12.65 4.91 6.66
CA TRP A 155 11.64 4.31 5.77
C TRP A 155 10.22 4.55 6.29
N GLY A 156 9.29 4.84 5.39
CA GLY A 156 7.89 5.00 5.77
C GLY A 156 6.87 4.88 4.64
N LEU A 157 5.61 4.89 5.05
CA LEU A 157 4.42 4.98 4.20
C LEU A 157 3.64 6.24 4.58
N GLN A 158 3.42 7.10 3.60
CA GLN A 158 2.49 8.22 3.70
C GLN A 158 1.12 7.76 3.20
N ARG A 159 0.18 7.60 4.12
CA ARG A 159 -1.20 7.26 3.80
C ARG A 159 -1.98 8.53 3.48
N GLN A 160 -2.73 8.51 2.39
CA GLN A 160 -3.70 9.54 2.03
C GLN A 160 -5.09 8.90 1.95
N ASP A 161 -6.08 9.54 2.58
CA ASP A 161 -7.45 9.01 2.70
C ASP A 161 -8.41 9.82 1.82
N TYR A 162 -9.31 9.13 1.12
CA TYR A 162 -10.26 9.70 0.16
C TYR A 162 -11.69 9.24 0.43
N ALA A 163 -12.64 10.17 0.33
CA ALA A 163 -14.05 9.96 0.58
C ALA A 163 -14.92 10.93 -0.22
N ALA A 164 -16.13 10.51 -0.56
CA ALA A 164 -17.20 11.39 -1.04
C ALA A 164 -17.65 12.38 0.05
#